data_AF-A0A2E0VHT5-F1
#
_entry.id   AF-A0A2E0VHT5-F1
#
_cell.length_a   1.000
_cell.length_b   1.000
_cell.length_c   1.000
_cell.angle_alpha   90.00
_cell.angle_beta   90.00
_cell.angle_gamma   90.00
#
_symmetry.space_group_name_H-M   'P 1'
#
loop_
_entity.id
_entity.type
_entity.pdbx_description
1 polymer ?
#
loop_
_entity_poly.entity_id
_entity_poly.type
_entity_poly.pdbx_seq_one_letter_code
_entity_poly.pdbx_strand_id
1 'polypeptide(L)'
;MNRYSCPEVHRAHRSAIVWKSARWLLARTGWQLAGEFPDQPRLILALGPHTSNWDFAVGLTTMLALDARMHWLGKHTLFRPPVGRWLMRLGGIPVNRTRPEGLAERIASELTASEAMVITIT
;
A
#
# COMPACT_ATOMS: atom_id res chain seq x y z
N MET A 1 -16.37 -16.95 7.32
CA MET A 1 -16.03 -16.93 5.89
C MET A 1 -15.02 -15.82 5.62
N ASN A 2 -13.81 -16.21 5.22
CA ASN A 2 -12.57 -15.43 5.24
C ASN A 2 -12.32 -14.68 3.90
N ARG A 3 -13.28 -13.87 3.45
CA ARG A 3 -13.34 -13.35 2.05
C ARG A 3 -12.40 -12.20 1.69
N TYR A 4 -11.46 -11.82 2.56
CA TYR A 4 -10.54 -10.68 2.32
C TYR A 4 -9.07 -11.06 2.45
N SER A 5 -8.74 -12.33 2.19
CA SER A 5 -7.38 -12.83 2.32
C SER A 5 -6.52 -12.38 1.15
N CYS A 6 -5.55 -11.53 1.43
CA CYS A 6 -4.41 -11.31 0.54
C CYS A 6 -3.76 -12.67 0.21
N PRO A 7 -3.48 -12.95 -1.09
CA PRO A 7 -2.71 -14.11 -1.52
C PRO A 7 -1.40 -14.21 -0.75
N GLU A 8 -0.92 -15.44 -0.53
CA GLU A 8 0.29 -15.69 0.26
C GLU A 8 1.51 -14.96 -0.29
N VAL A 9 1.65 -14.95 -1.63
CA VAL A 9 2.70 -14.24 -2.36
C VAL A 9 2.78 -12.74 -2.04
N HIS A 10 1.65 -12.15 -1.62
CA HIS A 10 1.53 -10.74 -1.27
C HIS A 10 1.39 -10.50 0.22
N ARG A 11 1.45 -11.51 1.07
CA ARG A 11 1.22 -11.36 2.51
C ARG A 11 2.43 -10.72 3.18
N ALA A 12 2.19 -9.75 4.06
CA ALA A 12 3.27 -9.09 4.82
C ALA A 12 3.58 -9.77 6.15
N HIS A 13 2.76 -10.74 6.59
CA HIS A 13 2.91 -11.48 7.83
C HIS A 13 2.98 -10.59 9.07
N ARG A 14 2.13 -9.55 9.12
CA ARG A 14 2.08 -8.64 10.28
C ARG A 14 1.45 -9.34 11.47
N SER A 15 1.73 -8.80 12.67
CA SER A 15 1.15 -9.36 13.90
C SER A 15 -0.38 -9.26 13.89
N ALA A 16 -1.03 -10.24 14.54
CA ALA A 16 -2.49 -10.27 14.64
C ALA A 16 -3.06 -9.01 15.30
N ILE A 17 -2.28 -8.34 16.17
CA ILE A 17 -2.67 -7.09 16.82
C ILE A 17 -2.79 -5.97 15.77
N VAL A 18 -1.77 -5.78 14.92
CA VAL A 18 -1.81 -4.76 13.87
C VAL A 18 -2.97 -5.00 12.92
N TRP A 19 -3.14 -6.24 12.47
CA TRP A 19 -4.22 -6.64 11.57
C TRP A 19 -5.61 -6.39 12.18
N LYS A 20 -5.85 -6.85 13.42
CA LYS A 20 -7.13 -6.63 14.12
C LYS A 20 -7.41 -5.15 14.36
N SER A 21 -6.42 -4.38 14.77
CA SER A 21 -6.55 -2.94 15.01
C SER A 21 -6.91 -2.18 13.73
N ALA A 22 -6.29 -2.51 12.61
CA ALA A 22 -6.61 -1.89 11.32
C ALA A 22 -8.05 -2.21 10.87
N ARG A 23 -8.47 -3.47 11.00
CA ARG A 23 -9.86 -3.87 10.70
C ARG A 23 -10.88 -3.18 11.60
N TRP A 24 -10.57 -3.07 12.89
CA TRP A 24 -11.40 -2.36 13.85
C TRP A 24 -11.52 -0.88 13.48
N LEU A 25 -10.41 -0.23 13.14
CA LEU A 25 -10.40 1.20 12.78
C LEU A 25 -11.27 1.46 11.54
N LEU A 26 -11.13 0.66 10.49
CA LEU A 26 -11.99 0.77 9.29
C LEU A 26 -13.48 0.60 9.64
N ALA A 27 -13.82 -0.42 10.43
CA ALA A 27 -15.20 -0.66 10.81
C ALA A 27 -15.79 0.51 11.62
N ARG A 28 -15.00 1.15 12.50
CA ARG A 28 -15.45 2.29 13.31
C ARG A 28 -15.61 3.57 12.51
N THR A 29 -14.87 3.72 11.41
CA THR A 29 -15.01 4.85 10.48
C THR A 29 -16.06 4.58 9.39
N GLY A 30 -16.80 3.48 9.47
CA GLY A 30 -17.87 3.11 8.53
C GLY A 30 -17.37 2.43 7.24
N TRP A 31 -16.06 2.16 7.14
CA TRP A 31 -15.47 1.51 5.97
C TRP A 31 -15.64 0.00 6.03
N GLN A 32 -16.02 -0.57 4.89
CA GLN A 32 -16.08 -2.01 4.68
C GLN A 32 -15.19 -2.37 3.51
N LEU A 33 -14.40 -3.44 3.69
CA LEU A 33 -13.69 -4.05 2.58
C LEU A 33 -14.70 -4.87 1.78
N ALA A 34 -14.69 -4.74 0.47
CA ALA A 34 -15.56 -5.49 -0.44
C ALA A 34 -14.76 -5.90 -1.67
N GLY A 35 -15.12 -7.03 -2.27
CA GLY A 35 -14.41 -7.61 -3.41
C GLY A 35 -13.31 -8.59 -3.01
N GLU A 36 -12.55 -9.03 -4.00
CA GLU A 36 -11.48 -10.01 -3.86
C GLU A 36 -10.14 -9.38 -4.25
N PHE A 37 -9.08 -9.79 -3.56
CA PHE A 37 -7.74 -9.37 -3.92
C PHE A 37 -7.31 -10.13 -5.17
N PRO A 38 -6.86 -9.47 -6.26
CA PRO A 38 -6.47 -10.17 -7.48
C PRO A 38 -5.33 -11.16 -7.23
N ASP A 39 -5.50 -12.40 -7.69
CA ASP A 39 -4.47 -13.44 -7.58
C ASP A 39 -3.49 -13.34 -8.76
N GLN A 40 -2.71 -12.25 -8.77
CA GLN A 40 -1.68 -12.00 -9.78
C GLN A 40 -0.39 -11.64 -9.09
N PRO A 41 0.77 -12.21 -9.49
CA PRO A 41 2.05 -11.95 -8.82
C PRO A 41 2.51 -10.50 -8.97
N ARG A 42 2.11 -9.81 -10.05
CA ARG A 42 2.49 -8.40 -10.30
C ARG A 42 1.24 -7.56 -10.50
N LEU A 43 1.11 -6.51 -9.70
CA LEU A 43 -0.08 -5.66 -9.68
C LEU A 43 0.28 -4.18 -9.61
N ILE A 44 -0.45 -3.38 -10.39
CA ILE A 44 -0.53 -1.93 -10.22
C ILE A 44 -1.94 -1.62 -9.71
N LEU A 45 -2.03 -1.08 -8.50
CA LEU A 45 -3.28 -0.67 -7.86
C LEU A 45 -3.40 0.85 -7.92
N ALA A 46 -4.41 1.35 -8.63
CA ALA A 46 -4.79 2.75 -8.54
C ALA A 46 -5.74 2.92 -7.35
N LEU A 47 -5.29 3.61 -6.31
CA LEU A 47 -6.20 4.08 -5.26
C LEU A 47 -6.90 5.34 -5.77
N GLY A 48 -8.15 5.56 -5.40
CA GLY A 48 -8.88 6.77 -5.76
C GLY A 48 -10.21 6.84 -5.01
N PRO A 49 -10.87 8.02 -4.98
CA PRO A 49 -10.43 9.30 -5.54
C PRO A 49 -9.29 9.99 -4.75
N HIS A 50 -8.60 10.97 -5.34
CA HIS A 50 -7.54 11.78 -4.68
C HIS A 50 -8.09 13.14 -4.25
N THR A 51 -9.03 13.09 -3.33
CA THR A 51 -9.71 14.27 -2.79
C THR A 51 -8.88 14.99 -1.74
N SER A 52 -8.08 14.27 -0.95
CA SER A 52 -7.30 14.83 0.16
C SER A 52 -6.18 13.89 0.63
N ASN A 53 -5.32 14.37 1.53
CA ASN A 53 -4.34 13.51 2.20
C ASN A 53 -4.99 12.38 3.03
N TRP A 54 -6.30 12.46 3.32
CA TRP A 54 -7.01 11.41 4.04
C TRP A 54 -7.14 10.12 3.23
N ASP A 55 -7.12 10.22 1.90
CA ASP A 55 -7.16 9.05 1.01
C ASP A 55 -5.94 8.15 1.26
N PHE A 56 -4.78 8.74 1.57
CA PHE A 56 -3.59 8.00 1.97
C PHE A 56 -3.79 7.28 3.32
N ALA A 57 -4.41 7.91 4.31
CA ALA A 57 -4.67 7.28 5.61
C ALA A 57 -5.63 6.09 5.49
N VAL A 58 -6.68 6.24 4.69
CA VAL A 58 -7.65 5.17 4.38
C VAL A 58 -6.97 4.04 3.61
N GLY A 59 -6.19 4.36 2.58
CA GLY A 59 -5.42 3.40 1.78
C GLY A 59 -4.42 2.61 2.62
N LEU A 60 -3.65 3.30 3.49
CA LEU A 60 -2.69 2.66 4.39
C LEU A 60 -3.39 1.73 5.39
N THR A 61 -4.50 2.17 5.99
CA THR A 61 -5.27 1.34 6.92
C THR A 61 -5.87 0.13 6.22
N THR A 62 -6.33 0.29 4.97
CA THR A 62 -6.81 -0.81 4.11
C THR A 62 -5.73 -1.83 3.83
N MET A 63 -4.52 -1.40 3.45
CA MET A 63 -3.36 -2.28 3.26
C MET A 63 -3.06 -3.10 4.51
N LEU A 64 -3.08 -2.47 5.69
CA LEU A 64 -2.86 -3.15 6.98
C LEU A 64 -3.99 -4.15 7.30
N ALA A 65 -5.24 -3.78 7.02
CA ALA A 65 -6.41 -4.62 7.27
C ALA A 65 -6.51 -5.85 6.32
N LEU A 66 -5.90 -5.75 5.14
CA LEU A 66 -5.71 -6.85 4.18
C LEU A 66 -4.46 -7.70 4.49
N ASP A 67 -3.59 -7.23 5.40
CA ASP A 67 -2.23 -7.75 5.60
C ASP A 67 -1.41 -7.88 4.31
N ALA A 68 -1.61 -6.94 3.38
CA ALA A 68 -0.93 -6.94 2.09
C ALA A 68 0.43 -6.24 2.16
N ARG A 69 1.42 -6.79 1.47
CA ARG A 69 2.74 -6.21 1.21
C ARG A 69 2.63 -5.39 -0.07
N MET A 70 2.36 -4.10 0.08
CA MET A 70 2.27 -3.16 -1.04
C MET A 70 3.38 -2.13 -0.95
N HIS A 71 3.82 -1.67 -2.11
CA HIS A 71 4.69 -0.51 -2.25
C HIS A 71 3.86 0.68 -2.71
N TRP A 72 4.19 1.89 -2.28
CA TRP A 72 3.42 3.08 -2.67
C TRP A 72 4.33 4.29 -2.84
N LEU A 73 4.01 5.14 -3.81
CA LEU A 73 4.80 6.33 -4.12
C LEU A 73 4.32 7.50 -3.25
N GLY A 74 5.22 8.09 -2.45
CA GLY A 74 4.90 9.24 -1.62
C GLY A 74 5.85 10.41 -1.83
N LYS A 75 5.38 11.64 -1.65
CA LYS A 75 6.27 12.83 -1.72
C LYS A 75 7.43 12.65 -0.74
N HIS A 76 8.67 12.82 -1.22
CA HIS A 76 9.89 12.62 -0.42
C HIS A 76 9.89 13.37 0.92
N THR A 77 9.19 14.51 1.02
CA THR A 77 9.08 15.30 2.26
C THR A 77 8.34 14.59 3.39
N LEU A 78 7.51 13.58 3.09
CA LEU A 78 6.85 12.72 4.08
C LEU A 78 7.85 11.76 4.76
N PHE A 79 9.00 11.52 4.13
CA PHE A 79 9.97 10.52 4.56
C PHE A 79 11.07 11.08 5.46
N ARG A 80 10.77 12.16 6.19
CA ARG A 80 11.70 12.73 7.19
C ARG A 80 11.67 11.89 8.48
N PRO A 81 12.83 11.60 9.11
CA PRO A 81 12.86 10.91 10.39
C PRO A 81 12.09 11.67 11.49
N PRO A 82 11.44 10.98 12.44
CA PRO A 82 11.41 9.51 12.60
C PRO A 82 10.33 8.82 11.75
N VAL A 83 9.31 9.55 11.31
CA VAL A 83 8.13 9.00 10.60
C VAL A 83 8.52 8.34 9.28
N GLY A 84 9.45 8.93 8.54
CA GLY A 84 9.89 8.39 7.26
C GLY A 84 10.45 6.98 7.31
N ARG A 85 11.17 6.63 8.39
CA ARG A 85 11.68 5.26 8.56
C ARG A 85 10.55 4.25 8.71
N TRP A 86 9.48 4.63 9.40
CA TRP A 86 8.28 3.82 9.52
C TRP A 86 7.55 3.68 8.19
N LEU A 87 7.40 4.77 7.44
CA LEU A 87 6.75 4.75 6.13
C LEU A 87 7.50 3.88 5.12
N MET A 88 8.83 3.93 5.10
CA MET A 88 9.64 3.03 4.24
C MET A 88 9.46 1.56 4.61
N ARG A 89 9.40 1.22 5.92
CA ARG A 89 9.12 -0.15 6.37
C ARG A 89 7.72 -0.64 5.98
N LEU A 90 6.79 0.27 5.76
CA LEU A 90 5.45 -0.02 5.26
C LEU A 90 5.37 -0.03 3.72
N GLY A 91 6.50 -0.02 3.02
CA GLY A 91 6.57 -0.07 1.55
C GLY A 91 6.55 1.29 0.87
N GLY A 92 6.68 2.39 1.62
CA GLY A 92 6.71 3.74 1.05
C GLY A 92 8.00 4.03 0.29
N ILE A 93 7.84 4.46 -0.96
CA ILE A 93 8.92 4.85 -1.86
C ILE A 93 8.91 6.39 -1.97
N PRO A 94 9.96 7.08 -1.49
CA PRO A 94 10.04 8.52 -1.59
C PRO A 94 10.27 8.94 -3.05
N VAL A 95 9.40 9.80 -3.59
CA VAL A 95 9.52 10.37 -4.92
C VAL A 95 9.67 11.89 -4.88
N ASN A 96 10.56 12.41 -5.72
CA ASN A 96 10.65 13.84 -5.96
C ASN A 96 9.81 14.22 -7.18
N ARG A 97 8.60 14.73 -6.94
CA ARG A 97 7.67 15.14 -7.99
C ARG A 97 8.15 16.33 -8.83
N THR A 98 9.20 17.05 -8.41
CA THR A 98 9.78 18.15 -9.22
C THR A 98 10.70 17.67 -10.34
N ARG A 99 11.06 16.38 -10.34
CA ARG A 99 11.89 15.72 -11.36
C ARG A 99 11.33 14.33 -11.63
N PRO A 100 10.19 14.25 -12.36
CA PRO A 100 9.49 12.99 -12.58
C PRO A 100 10.18 12.10 -13.62
N GLU A 101 11.23 12.58 -14.29
CA GLU A 101 11.88 11.88 -15.39
C GLU A 101 12.41 10.52 -14.94
N GLY A 102 12.12 9.46 -15.68
CA GLY A 102 12.60 8.11 -15.39
C GLY A 102 11.86 7.37 -14.27
N LEU A 103 10.90 8.00 -13.58
CA LEU A 103 10.19 7.35 -12.48
C LEU A 103 9.34 6.18 -12.96
N ALA A 104 8.58 6.37 -14.05
CA ALA A 104 7.72 5.32 -14.60
C ALA A 104 8.56 4.15 -15.12
N GLU A 105 9.65 4.43 -15.83
CA GLU A 105 10.59 3.44 -16.37
C GLU A 105 11.24 2.64 -15.24
N ARG A 106 11.68 3.32 -14.17
CA ARG A 106 12.25 2.68 -12.99
C ARG A 106 11.23 1.74 -12.32
N ILE A 107 10.01 2.23 -12.11
CA ILE A 107 8.95 1.44 -11.47
C ILE A 107 8.53 0.25 -12.34
N ALA A 108 8.44 0.43 -13.65
CA ALA A 108 8.19 -0.65 -14.59
C ALA A 108 9.31 -1.71 -14.54
N SER A 109 10.57 -1.28 -14.51
CA SER A 109 11.72 -2.18 -14.39
C SER A 109 11.70 -2.97 -13.07
N GLU A 110 11.42 -2.31 -11.94
CA GLU A 110 11.31 -2.96 -10.63
C GLU A 110 10.16 -3.98 -10.60
N LEU A 111 9.00 -3.63 -11.16
CA LEU A 111 7.84 -4.51 -11.26
C LEU A 111 8.14 -5.75 -12.12
N THR A 112 8.77 -5.58 -13.28
CA THR A 112 9.12 -6.70 -14.19
C THR A 112 10.22 -7.60 -13.62
N ALA A 113 11.18 -7.04 -12.89
CA ALA A 113 12.27 -7.81 -12.26
C ALA A 113 11.83 -8.58 -11.01
N SER A 114 10.70 -8.21 -10.40
CA SER A 114 10.20 -8.83 -9.18
C SER A 114 9.39 -10.11 -9.47
N GLU A 115 9.63 -11.17 -8.70
CA GLU A 115 8.78 -12.36 -8.72
C GLU A 115 7.35 -12.02 -8.33
N ALA A 116 7.19 -11.17 -7.29
CA ALA A 116 5.92 -10.61 -6.92
C ALA A 116 6.02 -9.22 -6.30
N MET A 117 5.18 -8.31 -6.78
CA MET A 117 5.15 -6.92 -6.33
C MET A 117 3.78 -6.29 -6.59
N VAL A 118 3.28 -5.61 -5.57
CA VAL A 118 2.11 -4.72 -5.68
C VAL A 118 2.60 -3.30 -5.54
N ILE A 119 2.31 -2.47 -6.54
CA ILE A 119 2.61 -1.03 -6.51
C ILE A 119 1.30 -0.28 -6.52
N THR A 120 1.17 0.60 -5.55
CA THR A 120 -0.01 1.41 -5.35
C THR A 120 0.32 2.86 -5.68
N ILE A 121 -0.51 3.45 -6.53
CA ILE A 121 -0.41 4.86 -6.91
C ILE A 121 -1.57 5.63 -6.28
N THR A 122 -1.20 6.76 -5.67
CA THR A 122 -2.11 7.76 -5.07
C THR A 122 -1.72 9.17 -5.51
#